data_AF-A0A553RN52-F1
#
_entry.id   AF-A0A553RN52-F1
#
_cell.length_a   1.000
_cell.length_b   1.000
_cell.length_c   1.000
_cell.angle_alpha   90.00
_cell.angle_beta   90.00
_cell.angle_gamma   90.00
#
_symmetry.space_group_name_H-M   'P 1'
#
loop_
_entity.id
_entity.type
_entity.pdbx_description
1 polymer ?
#
loop_
_entity_poly.entity_id
_entity_poly.type
_entity_poly.pdbx_seq_one_letter_code
_entity_poly.pdbx_strand_id
1 'polypeptide(L)'
;DLPFPTQVWPCPPNKVNGWRDWLCMQGDLTPKLDPILSGQNMIDLWSNGSRPRPEDSELRESVWRVCSEFLSRPLTIGLGIRMFQLDPYSRPLTVHLVGASHNETLGARTTDLDELSRMFPGHQGLEVVMVGPEVVPGPIMRPPLRAFGPRGRVYISGYKGLYHEFWEEVVEKGNAAKPNLVVGFHPGMFTFTI
;
A
#
# COMPACT_ATOMS: atom_id res chain seq x y z
N ASP A 1 10.31 1.18 -13.83
CA ASP A 1 9.33 1.95 -13.02
C ASP A 1 9.08 1.30 -11.69
N LEU A 2 8.82 2.14 -10.68
CA LEU A 2 8.42 1.71 -9.34
C LEU A 2 6.89 1.76 -9.18
N PRO A 3 6.32 1.00 -8.23
CA PRO A 3 6.94 -0.17 -7.60
C PRO A 3 7.21 -1.30 -8.59
N PHE A 4 8.18 -2.17 -8.23
CA PHE A 4 8.55 -3.33 -9.04
C PHE A 4 7.40 -4.33 -9.14
N PRO A 5 7.21 -5.00 -10.29
CA PRO A 5 6.21 -6.05 -10.41
C PRO A 5 6.48 -7.19 -9.43
N THR A 6 5.44 -7.53 -8.66
CA THR A 6 5.50 -8.59 -7.67
C THR A 6 5.27 -9.97 -8.30
N GLN A 7 6.30 -10.81 -8.21
CA GLN A 7 6.29 -12.19 -8.70
C GLN A 7 5.51 -13.12 -7.76
N VAL A 8 5.36 -14.39 -8.16
CA VAL A 8 4.76 -15.41 -7.29
C VAL A 8 5.67 -15.66 -6.10
N TRP A 9 5.11 -15.60 -4.89
CA TRP A 9 5.87 -15.85 -3.67
C TRP A 9 5.98 -17.36 -3.41
N PRO A 10 7.20 -17.88 -3.17
CA PRO A 10 7.46 -19.32 -3.17
C PRO A 10 7.01 -20.02 -1.88
N CYS A 11 6.72 -19.27 -0.82
CA CYS A 11 6.48 -19.82 0.51
C CYS A 11 5.03 -19.55 0.94
N PRO A 12 4.33 -20.56 1.50
CA PRO A 12 2.93 -20.41 1.88
C PRO A 12 2.81 -19.48 3.09
N PRO A 13 1.66 -18.79 3.24
CA PRO A 13 1.53 -17.71 4.22
C PRO A 13 1.78 -18.20 5.64
N ASN A 14 1.31 -19.40 5.98
CA ASN A 14 1.45 -20.03 7.30
C ASN A 14 2.91 -20.32 7.74
N LYS A 15 3.88 -20.23 6.83
CA LYS A 15 5.32 -20.39 7.12
C LYS A 15 6.07 -19.07 7.29
N VAL A 16 5.36 -17.94 7.16
CA VAL A 16 5.90 -16.60 7.31
C VAL A 16 5.71 -16.12 8.75
N ASN A 17 6.79 -15.69 9.39
CA ASN A 17 6.82 -15.21 10.76
C ASN A 17 6.66 -13.67 10.86
N GLY A 18 6.91 -12.94 9.77
CA GLY A 18 6.67 -11.51 9.75
C GLY A 18 7.10 -10.82 8.45
N TRP A 19 7.13 -9.50 8.49
CA TRP A 19 7.43 -8.62 7.35
C TRP A 19 8.73 -8.95 6.61
N ARG A 20 9.81 -9.31 7.33
CA ARG A 20 11.11 -9.64 6.74
C ARG A 20 11.03 -10.87 5.85
N ASP A 21 10.33 -11.91 6.29
CA ASP A 21 10.19 -13.15 5.52
C ASP A 21 9.45 -12.89 4.21
N TRP A 22 8.38 -12.08 4.23
CA TRP A 22 7.67 -11.65 3.02
C TRP A 22 8.52 -10.76 2.12
N LEU A 23 9.27 -9.81 2.70
CA LEU A 23 10.17 -8.94 1.94
C LEU A 23 11.23 -9.77 1.20
N CYS A 24 11.81 -10.78 1.86
CA CYS A 24 12.79 -11.68 1.24
C CYS A 24 12.21 -12.46 0.03
N MET A 25 10.90 -12.69 -0.04
CA MET A 25 10.26 -13.37 -1.18
C MET A 25 10.23 -12.53 -2.46
N GLN A 26 10.47 -11.22 -2.37
CA GLN A 26 10.67 -10.36 -3.54
C GLN A 26 12.02 -10.57 -4.24
N GLY A 27 12.87 -11.42 -3.66
CA GLY A 27 14.24 -11.66 -4.09
C GLY A 27 15.16 -10.50 -3.74
N ASP A 28 16.36 -10.51 -4.33
CA ASP A 28 17.26 -9.37 -4.24
C ASP A 28 16.71 -8.22 -5.09
N LEU A 29 16.32 -7.15 -4.42
CA LEU A 29 15.80 -5.94 -5.05
C LEU A 29 16.90 -4.94 -5.38
N THR A 30 18.11 -5.09 -4.82
CA THR A 30 19.20 -4.13 -5.01
C THR A 30 19.62 -4.01 -6.48
N PRO A 31 19.82 -5.10 -7.24
CA PRO A 31 20.14 -5.01 -8.68
C PRO A 31 19.00 -4.42 -9.51
N LYS A 32 17.74 -4.50 -9.03
CA LYS A 32 16.59 -3.91 -9.72
C LYS A 32 16.59 -2.38 -9.64
N LEU A 33 17.36 -1.79 -8.73
CA LEU A 33 17.53 -0.34 -8.62
C LEU A 33 18.45 0.22 -9.71
N ASP A 34 19.43 -0.55 -10.18
CA ASP A 34 20.45 -0.06 -11.12
C ASP A 34 19.87 0.52 -12.42
N PRO A 35 18.87 -0.11 -13.07
CA PRO A 35 18.22 0.47 -14.25
C PRO A 35 17.48 1.79 -13.98
N ILE A 36 17.03 2.03 -12.75
CA ILE A 36 16.40 3.30 -12.35
C ILE A 36 17.48 4.38 -12.23
N LEU A 37 18.61 4.06 -11.60
CA LEU A 37 19.73 4.98 -11.41
C LEU A 37 20.38 5.41 -12.74
N SER A 38 20.39 4.51 -13.73
CA SER A 38 20.90 4.80 -15.08
C SER A 38 19.82 5.26 -16.07
N GLY A 39 18.57 5.43 -15.62
CA GLY A 39 17.44 5.77 -16.48
C GLY A 39 17.42 7.24 -16.89
N GLN A 40 16.76 7.53 -18.03
CA GLN A 40 16.65 8.90 -18.55
C GLN A 40 16.04 9.87 -17.53
N ASN A 41 15.01 9.44 -16.79
CA ASN A 41 14.38 10.26 -15.76
C ASN A 41 15.38 10.68 -14.66
N MET A 42 16.33 9.82 -14.28
CA MET A 42 17.36 10.14 -13.29
C MET A 42 18.37 11.13 -13.86
N ILE A 43 18.75 10.97 -15.13
CA ILE A 43 19.61 11.89 -15.85
C ILE A 43 18.95 13.27 -15.94
N ASP A 44 17.68 13.32 -16.35
CA ASP A 44 16.93 14.56 -16.50
C ASP A 44 16.70 15.26 -15.17
N LEU A 45 16.41 14.52 -14.09
CA LEU A 45 16.23 15.06 -12.74
C LEU A 45 17.46 15.87 -12.30
N TRP A 46 18.66 15.32 -12.50
CA TRP A 46 19.90 15.97 -12.07
C TRP A 46 20.46 16.95 -13.10
N SER A 47 20.12 16.80 -14.39
CA SER A 47 20.49 17.76 -15.43
C SER A 47 19.69 19.06 -15.33
N ASN A 48 18.45 18.99 -14.86
CA ASN A 48 17.57 20.15 -14.67
C ASN A 48 17.64 20.73 -13.24
N GLY A 49 18.26 20.01 -12.30
CA GLY A 49 18.43 20.45 -10.94
C GLY A 49 19.54 21.49 -10.79
N SER A 50 19.37 22.48 -9.91
CA SER A 50 20.43 23.45 -9.57
C SER A 50 21.48 22.88 -8.60
N ARG A 51 21.46 21.57 -8.34
CA ARG A 51 22.34 20.88 -7.40
C ARG A 51 23.14 19.79 -8.11
N PRO A 52 24.38 19.53 -7.70
CA PRO A 52 25.17 18.43 -8.25
C PRO A 52 24.48 17.10 -7.95
N ARG A 53 24.63 16.14 -8.88
CA ARG A 53 24.19 14.77 -8.71
C ARG A 53 24.95 14.13 -7.52
N PRO A 54 24.25 13.52 -6.54
CA PRO A 54 24.87 12.77 -5.45
C PRO A 54 25.65 11.54 -5.92
N GLU A 55 26.40 10.91 -5.02
CA GLU A 55 27.09 9.66 -5.31
C GLU A 55 26.09 8.52 -5.58
N ASP A 56 26.51 7.54 -6.40
CA ASP A 56 25.64 6.41 -6.77
C ASP A 56 25.15 5.60 -5.55
N SER A 57 25.96 5.52 -4.49
CA SER A 57 25.61 4.89 -3.21
C SER A 57 24.45 5.61 -2.53
N GLU A 58 24.53 6.94 -2.41
CA GLU A 58 23.50 7.79 -1.79
C GLU A 58 22.20 7.80 -2.60
N LEU A 59 22.32 7.83 -3.93
CA LEU A 59 21.17 7.70 -4.82
C LEU A 59 20.51 6.34 -4.67
N ARG A 60 21.30 5.26 -4.61
CA ARG A 60 20.76 3.91 -4.41
C ARG A 60 20.01 3.81 -3.09
N GLU A 61 20.54 4.37 -2.00
CA GLU A 61 19.81 4.42 -0.72
C GLU A 61 18.51 5.21 -0.83
N SER A 62 18.52 6.34 -1.53
CA SER A 62 17.33 7.19 -1.68
C SER A 62 16.24 6.48 -2.49
N VAL A 63 16.60 5.84 -3.60
CA VAL A 63 15.66 5.04 -4.40
C VAL A 63 15.18 3.82 -3.61
N TRP A 64 16.05 3.21 -2.79
CA TRP A 64 15.65 2.12 -1.90
C TRP A 64 14.60 2.56 -0.89
N ARG A 65 14.75 3.73 -0.27
CA ARG A 65 13.75 4.30 0.66
C ARG A 65 12.40 4.43 -0.04
N VAL A 66 12.36 5.04 -1.23
CA VAL A 66 11.14 5.16 -2.04
C VAL A 66 10.55 3.79 -2.38
N CYS A 67 11.37 2.82 -2.79
CA CYS A 67 10.91 1.45 -3.07
C CYS A 67 10.30 0.79 -1.82
N SER A 68 10.91 0.99 -0.65
CA SER A 68 10.47 0.40 0.60
C SER A 68 9.11 0.95 1.06
N GLU A 69 8.75 2.19 0.71
CA GLU A 69 7.46 2.81 1.01
C GLU A 69 6.28 2.15 0.27
N PHE A 70 6.53 1.60 -0.92
CA PHE A 70 5.51 0.84 -1.65
C PHE A 70 5.28 -0.54 -1.03
N LEU A 71 6.32 -1.16 -0.48
CA LEU A 71 6.23 -2.50 0.12
C LEU A 71 5.75 -2.44 1.57
N SER A 72 6.11 -1.42 2.34
CA SER A 72 5.77 -1.30 3.75
C SER A 72 4.25 -1.34 3.98
N ARG A 73 3.45 -0.74 3.09
CA ARG A 73 1.98 -0.71 3.17
C ARG A 73 1.36 -2.12 3.11
N PRO A 74 1.49 -2.89 2.02
CA PRO A 74 0.93 -4.23 1.97
C PRO A 74 1.56 -5.18 2.99
N LEU A 75 2.86 -5.07 3.28
CA LEU A 75 3.53 -5.88 4.33
C LEU A 75 2.91 -5.63 5.71
N THR A 76 2.62 -4.38 6.05
CA THR A 76 1.99 -4.02 7.34
C THR A 76 0.56 -4.51 7.42
N ILE A 77 -0.22 -4.34 6.35
CA ILE A 77 -1.60 -4.84 6.28
C ILE A 77 -1.63 -6.37 6.44
N GLY A 78 -0.80 -7.09 5.69
CA GLY A 78 -0.71 -8.54 5.79
C GLY A 78 -0.32 -9.01 7.19
N LEU A 79 0.62 -8.30 7.84
CA LEU A 79 1.03 -8.61 9.20
C LEU A 79 -0.13 -8.40 10.17
N GLY A 80 -0.88 -7.31 10.03
CA GLY A 80 -2.08 -7.04 10.81
C GLY A 80 -3.13 -8.14 10.66
N ILE A 81 -3.46 -8.54 9.43
CA ILE A 81 -4.39 -9.66 9.17
C ILE A 81 -3.96 -10.91 9.95
N ARG A 82 -2.65 -11.23 9.94
CA ARG A 82 -2.11 -12.38 10.67
C ARG A 82 -2.13 -12.23 12.19
N MET A 83 -1.72 -11.07 12.71
CA MET A 83 -1.66 -10.81 14.15
C MET A 83 -3.05 -10.85 14.79
N PHE A 84 -4.06 -10.31 14.09
CA PHE A 84 -5.46 -10.33 14.54
C PHE A 84 -6.22 -11.60 14.14
N GLN A 85 -5.53 -12.60 13.59
CA GLN A 85 -6.10 -13.90 13.19
C GLN A 85 -7.32 -13.77 12.27
N LEU A 86 -7.32 -12.75 11.41
CA LEU A 86 -8.35 -12.57 10.40
C LEU A 86 -8.15 -13.61 9.31
N ASP A 87 -9.22 -14.28 8.92
CA ASP A 87 -9.19 -15.29 7.87
C ASP A 87 -9.68 -14.72 6.53
N PRO A 88 -8.76 -14.39 5.60
CA PRO A 88 -9.12 -13.87 4.28
C PRO A 88 -9.74 -14.94 3.36
N TYR A 89 -9.77 -16.22 3.75
CA TYR A 89 -10.30 -17.32 2.94
C TYR A 89 -11.76 -17.65 3.25
N SER A 90 -12.27 -17.33 4.45
CA SER A 90 -13.67 -17.54 4.81
C SER A 90 -14.59 -16.42 4.35
N ARG A 91 -14.11 -15.18 4.32
CA ARG A 91 -14.90 -14.03 3.88
C ARG A 91 -14.02 -12.89 3.35
N PRO A 92 -14.58 -11.97 2.54
CA PRO A 92 -13.83 -10.80 2.11
C PRO A 92 -13.53 -9.89 3.32
N LEU A 93 -12.40 -9.18 3.28
CA LEU A 93 -12.00 -8.26 4.35
C LEU A 93 -11.92 -6.81 3.84
N THR A 94 -12.37 -5.88 4.68
CA THR A 94 -12.20 -4.44 4.50
C THR A 94 -11.14 -3.92 5.47
N VAL A 95 -10.15 -3.21 4.95
CA VAL A 95 -9.07 -2.59 5.71
C VAL A 95 -9.14 -1.08 5.52
N HIS A 96 -9.20 -0.32 6.61
CA HIS A 96 -9.05 1.14 6.55
C HIS A 96 -7.59 1.51 6.77
N LEU A 97 -6.95 2.10 5.76
CA LEU A 97 -5.60 2.64 5.85
C LEU A 97 -5.67 4.14 6.15
N VAL A 98 -5.36 4.52 7.38
CA VAL A 98 -5.53 5.89 7.89
C VAL A 98 -4.22 6.67 7.77
N GLY A 99 -4.33 7.92 7.31
CA GLY A 99 -3.19 8.79 7.02
C GLY A 99 -2.69 8.66 5.58
N ALA A 100 -3.58 8.29 4.64
CA ALA A 100 -3.24 8.32 3.23
C ALA A 100 -3.08 9.77 2.74
N SER A 101 -2.06 10.02 1.94
CA SER A 101 -1.68 11.34 1.43
C SER A 101 -1.58 11.36 -0.09
N HIS A 102 -1.15 12.50 -0.65
CA HIS A 102 -0.86 12.64 -2.07
C HIS A 102 0.17 11.61 -2.55
N ASN A 103 1.16 11.26 -1.73
CA ASN A 103 2.22 10.31 -2.10
C ASN A 103 1.68 8.90 -2.40
N GLU A 104 0.63 8.48 -1.71
CA GLU A 104 0.03 7.16 -1.90
C GLU A 104 -1.08 7.14 -2.95
N THR A 105 -1.70 8.29 -3.20
CA THR A 105 -2.95 8.38 -3.98
C THR A 105 -2.75 9.00 -5.35
N LEU A 106 -1.75 9.87 -5.52
CA LEU A 106 -1.38 10.43 -6.81
C LEU A 106 -0.70 9.36 -7.68
N GLY A 107 -1.33 9.01 -8.80
CA GLY A 107 -0.79 8.00 -9.71
C GLY A 107 -0.93 6.57 -9.19
N ALA A 108 -1.76 6.32 -8.19
CA ALA A 108 -2.03 4.98 -7.68
C ALA A 108 -2.50 4.05 -8.80
N ARG A 109 -2.04 2.80 -8.77
CA ARG A 109 -2.34 1.75 -9.76
C ARG A 109 -3.06 0.59 -9.11
N THR A 110 -3.86 -0.15 -9.88
CA THR A 110 -4.62 -1.30 -9.34
C THR A 110 -3.73 -2.41 -8.79
N THR A 111 -2.45 -2.39 -9.13
CA THR A 111 -1.43 -3.37 -8.73
C THR A 111 -0.62 -2.95 -7.51
N ASP A 112 -0.82 -1.75 -6.95
CA ASP A 112 0.04 -1.21 -5.87
C ASP A 112 -0.11 -1.95 -4.51
N LEU A 113 -1.01 -2.94 -4.44
CA LEU A 113 -1.20 -3.83 -3.28
C LEU A 113 -1.28 -5.31 -3.70
N ASP A 114 -0.72 -5.68 -4.85
CA ASP A 114 -0.74 -7.07 -5.35
C ASP A 114 -0.01 -8.05 -4.40
N GLU A 115 0.91 -7.55 -3.59
CA GLU A 115 1.59 -8.32 -2.54
C GLU A 115 0.58 -8.95 -1.57
N LEU A 116 -0.57 -8.31 -1.30
CA LEU A 116 -1.63 -8.91 -0.47
C LEU A 116 -2.22 -10.16 -1.12
N SER A 117 -2.40 -10.16 -2.45
CA SER A 117 -2.83 -11.35 -3.19
C SER A 117 -1.77 -12.45 -3.18
N ARG A 118 -0.48 -12.10 -3.08
CA ARG A 118 0.62 -13.08 -2.91
C ARG A 118 0.72 -13.62 -1.49
N MET A 119 0.45 -12.78 -0.50
CA MET A 119 0.38 -13.17 0.91
C MET A 119 -0.81 -14.06 1.22
N PHE A 120 -1.91 -13.93 0.48
CA PHE A 120 -3.14 -14.68 0.73
C PHE A 120 -3.75 -15.22 -0.57
N PRO A 121 -3.08 -16.15 -1.24
CA PRO A 121 -3.51 -16.65 -2.54
C PRO A 121 -4.88 -17.34 -2.44
N GLY A 122 -5.86 -16.87 -3.20
CA GLY A 122 -7.23 -17.42 -3.18
C GLY A 122 -8.17 -16.80 -2.13
N HIS A 123 -7.78 -15.67 -1.54
CA HIS A 123 -8.64 -14.89 -0.64
C HIS A 123 -10.02 -14.55 -1.27
N GLN A 124 -11.02 -14.30 -0.42
CA GLN A 124 -12.40 -14.01 -0.84
C GLN A 124 -12.62 -12.58 -1.34
N GLY A 125 -11.57 -11.76 -1.35
CA GLY A 125 -11.62 -10.34 -1.69
C GLY A 125 -11.01 -9.50 -0.56
N LEU A 126 -10.28 -8.46 -0.94
CA LEU A 126 -9.71 -7.50 0.00
C LEU A 126 -10.04 -6.11 -0.51
N GLU A 127 -10.57 -5.25 0.34
CA GLU A 127 -10.67 -3.82 0.07
C GLU A 127 -9.74 -3.07 1.00
N VAL A 128 -8.93 -2.18 0.45
CA VAL A 128 -8.10 -1.23 1.19
C VAL A 128 -8.64 0.17 0.91
N VAL A 129 -9.28 0.76 1.93
CA VAL A 129 -9.84 2.10 1.90
C VAL A 129 -8.79 3.08 2.38
N MET A 130 -8.27 3.90 1.48
CA MET A 130 -7.29 4.96 1.75
C MET A 130 -8.00 6.18 2.34
N VAL A 131 -7.75 6.51 3.61
CA VAL A 131 -8.43 7.62 4.30
C VAL A 131 -7.41 8.67 4.72
N GLY A 132 -7.63 9.91 4.28
CA GLY A 132 -6.85 11.06 4.73
C GLY A 132 -7.23 12.36 4.03
N PRO A 133 -6.88 13.53 4.59
CA PRO A 133 -7.28 14.84 4.06
C PRO A 133 -6.62 15.18 2.72
N GLU A 134 -5.54 14.47 2.41
CA GLU A 134 -4.69 14.65 1.24
C GLU A 134 -4.95 13.60 0.14
N VAL A 135 -5.96 12.73 0.33
CA VAL A 135 -6.37 11.78 -0.70
C VAL A 135 -6.83 12.55 -1.93
N VAL A 136 -6.21 12.29 -3.08
CA VAL A 136 -6.61 12.87 -4.36
C VAL A 136 -7.46 11.90 -5.18
N PRO A 137 -8.46 12.42 -5.92
CA PRO A 137 -9.11 11.63 -6.96
C PRO A 137 -8.10 11.30 -8.05
N GLY A 138 -8.17 10.08 -8.56
CA GLY A 138 -7.28 9.58 -9.59
C GLY A 138 -7.97 8.46 -10.38
N PRO A 139 -7.35 7.97 -11.47
CA PRO A 139 -8.00 7.05 -12.41
C PRO A 139 -8.54 5.76 -11.77
N ILE A 140 -7.91 5.31 -10.69
CA ILE A 140 -8.32 4.10 -9.97
C ILE A 140 -9.11 4.40 -8.69
N MET A 141 -9.03 5.63 -8.18
CA MET A 141 -9.53 6.00 -6.88
C MET A 141 -11.05 6.12 -6.96
N ARG A 142 -11.73 5.33 -6.15
CA ARG A 142 -13.18 5.18 -6.18
C ARG A 142 -13.75 5.31 -4.77
N PRO A 143 -15.05 5.61 -4.64
CA PRO A 143 -15.72 5.61 -3.35
C PRO A 143 -15.58 4.24 -2.65
N PRO A 144 -15.53 4.21 -1.30
CA PRO A 144 -15.51 2.98 -0.54
C PRO A 144 -16.72 2.09 -0.87
N LEU A 145 -16.52 0.77 -0.88
CA LEU A 145 -17.59 -0.16 -1.18
C LEU A 145 -18.56 -0.26 -0.01
N ARG A 146 -19.86 -0.31 -0.33
CA ARG A 146 -20.93 -0.64 0.64
C ARG A 146 -20.92 -2.13 1.03
N ALA A 147 -20.38 -2.96 0.15
CA ALA A 147 -20.32 -4.41 0.26
C ALA A 147 -18.92 -4.88 -0.13
N PHE A 148 -18.73 -6.17 -0.35
CA PHE A 148 -17.40 -6.73 -0.58
C PHE A 148 -16.92 -6.59 -2.02
N GLY A 149 -15.60 -6.40 -2.18
CA GLY A 149 -14.93 -6.52 -3.46
C GLY A 149 -14.99 -7.96 -4.03
N PRO A 150 -14.75 -8.15 -5.33
CA PRO A 150 -14.78 -9.46 -5.95
C PRO A 150 -13.69 -10.39 -5.41
N ARG A 151 -14.00 -11.69 -5.48
CA ARG A 151 -13.14 -12.76 -5.02
C ARG A 151 -11.77 -12.76 -5.70
N GLY A 152 -10.72 -12.98 -4.91
CA GLY A 152 -9.34 -13.07 -5.38
C GLY A 152 -8.77 -11.77 -5.92
N ARG A 153 -9.37 -10.61 -5.59
CA ARG A 153 -8.89 -9.30 -6.00
C ARG A 153 -8.73 -8.36 -4.81
N VAL A 154 -7.66 -7.57 -4.85
CA VAL A 154 -7.44 -6.44 -3.96
C VAL A 154 -8.01 -5.20 -4.63
N TYR A 155 -8.91 -4.52 -3.93
CA TYR A 155 -9.58 -3.30 -4.36
C TYR A 155 -9.03 -2.12 -3.58
N ILE A 156 -8.70 -1.05 -4.28
CA ILE A 156 -8.27 0.21 -3.68
C ILE A 156 -9.41 1.20 -3.84
N SER A 157 -9.86 1.76 -2.73
CA SER A 157 -10.84 2.85 -2.65
C SER A 157 -10.27 3.97 -1.79
N GLY A 158 -10.93 5.12 -1.75
CA GLY A 158 -10.44 6.24 -0.96
C GLY A 158 -11.52 7.22 -0.51
N TYR A 159 -11.22 7.89 0.58
CA TYR A 159 -12.02 8.97 1.15
C TYR A 159 -11.12 10.13 1.55
N LYS A 160 -11.47 11.32 1.04
CA LYS A 160 -10.78 12.56 1.38
C LYS A 160 -11.41 13.18 2.62
N GLY A 161 -10.70 13.11 3.73
CA GLY A 161 -11.13 13.67 5.02
C GLY A 161 -10.42 13.01 6.19
N LEU A 162 -10.75 13.46 7.39
CA LEU A 162 -10.26 12.87 8.63
C LEU A 162 -11.00 11.55 8.92
N TYR A 163 -10.36 10.67 9.70
CA TYR A 163 -10.93 9.35 9.94
C TYR A 163 -12.26 9.37 10.70
N HIS A 164 -12.45 10.32 11.62
CA HIS A 164 -13.72 10.47 12.34
C HIS A 164 -14.84 10.95 11.41
N GLU A 165 -14.56 11.89 10.49
CA GLU A 165 -15.51 12.33 9.47
C GLU A 165 -15.92 11.15 8.57
N PHE A 166 -14.94 10.37 8.10
CA PHE A 166 -15.21 9.16 7.33
C PHE A 166 -16.10 8.18 8.09
N TRP A 167 -15.82 7.97 9.37
CA TRP A 167 -16.59 7.07 10.22
C TRP A 167 -18.05 7.53 10.36
N GLU A 168 -18.27 8.76 10.82
CA GLU A 168 -19.60 9.32 11.11
C GLU A 168 -20.42 9.54 9.84
N GLU A 169 -19.80 10.03 8.77
CA GLU A 169 -20.53 10.44 7.58
C GLU A 169 -20.74 9.31 6.58
N VAL A 170 -19.88 8.28 6.59
CA VAL A 170 -19.91 7.22 5.57
C VAL A 170 -20.13 5.85 6.19
N VAL A 171 -19.34 5.45 7.18
CA VAL A 171 -19.41 4.10 7.76
C VAL A 171 -20.68 3.92 8.59
N GLU A 172 -20.98 4.85 9.51
CA GLU A 172 -22.17 4.77 10.36
C GLU A 172 -23.48 4.88 9.58
N LYS A 173 -23.45 5.63 8.47
CA LYS A 173 -24.59 5.76 7.55
C LYS A 173 -24.75 4.57 6.60
N GLY A 174 -23.88 3.54 6.69
CA GLY A 174 -23.93 2.35 5.84
C GLY A 174 -23.51 2.59 4.38
N ASN A 175 -22.83 3.71 4.11
CA ASN A 175 -22.29 4.03 2.80
C ASN A 175 -20.92 3.39 2.53
N ALA A 176 -20.28 2.84 3.56
CA ALA A 176 -19.07 2.02 3.47
C ALA A 176 -19.18 0.82 4.42
N ALA A 177 -18.50 -0.29 4.08
CA ALA A 177 -18.39 -1.43 4.98
C ALA A 177 -17.63 -1.06 6.28
N LYS A 178 -18.01 -1.69 7.39
CA LYS A 178 -17.22 -1.58 8.63
C LYS A 178 -15.87 -2.29 8.45
N PRO A 179 -14.77 -1.75 8.98
CA PRO A 179 -13.46 -2.35 8.81
C PRO A 179 -13.34 -3.64 9.61
N ASN A 180 -12.63 -4.61 9.05
CA ASN A 180 -12.09 -5.74 9.81
C ASN A 180 -10.75 -5.39 10.45
N LEU A 181 -10.02 -4.45 9.86
CA LEU A 181 -8.73 -3.97 10.33
C LEU A 181 -8.61 -2.47 10.05
N VAL A 182 -8.07 -1.72 11.01
CA VAL A 182 -7.69 -0.32 10.84
C VAL A 182 -6.18 -0.24 11.03
N VAL A 183 -5.48 0.36 10.06
CA VAL A 183 -4.02 0.50 10.07
C VAL A 183 -3.67 1.98 9.95
N GLY A 184 -2.97 2.53 10.94
CA GLY A 184 -2.40 3.87 10.85
C GLY A 184 -1.03 3.83 10.19
N PHE A 185 -0.84 4.57 9.09
CA PHE A 185 0.43 4.58 8.35
C PHE A 185 1.18 5.90 8.51
N HIS A 186 0.48 7.04 8.40
CA HIS A 186 0.99 8.37 8.78
C HIS A 186 0.15 9.00 9.89
N PRO A 187 0.06 8.38 11.09
CA PRO A 187 -0.80 8.89 12.16
C PRO A 187 -0.34 10.25 12.69
N GLY A 188 0.96 10.55 12.59
CA GLY A 188 1.59 11.77 13.12
C GLY A 188 1.12 13.09 12.52
N MET A 189 0.31 13.09 11.45
CA MET A 189 -0.33 14.31 10.96
C MET A 189 -1.83 14.43 11.27
N PHE A 190 -2.57 13.33 11.55
CA PHE A 190 -4.05 13.41 11.52
C PHE A 190 -4.82 12.48 12.48
N THR A 191 -4.21 11.89 13.51
CA THR A 191 -4.98 11.20 14.57
C THR A 191 -4.92 11.96 15.89
N PHE A 192 -5.95 12.77 16.19
CA PHE A 192 -6.35 12.98 17.58
C PHE A 192 -7.03 11.69 18.03
N THR A 193 -6.39 10.97 18.95
CA THR A 193 -7.01 9.84 19.63
C THR A 193 -7.88 10.44 20.74
N ILE A 194 -9.16 10.13 20.76
CA ILE A 194 -10.08 10.44 21.88
C ILE A 194 -9.88 9.40 22.96
#